data_AF-A0A3F2UC91-F1
#
_entry.id   AF-A0A3F2UC91-F1
#
_cell.length_a   1.000
_cell.length_b   1.000
_cell.length_c   1.000
_cell.angle_alpha   90.00
_cell.angle_beta   90.00
_cell.angle_gamma   90.00
#
_symmetry.space_group_name_H-M   'P 1'
#
loop_
_entity.id
_entity.type
_entity.pdbx_description
1 polymer ?
#
loop_
_entity_poly.entity_id
_entity_poly.type
_entity_poly.pdbx_seq_one_letter_code
_entity_poly.pdbx_strand_id
1 'polypeptide(L)'
;MSDVVYAARKLAASNLGWFNRTRQTLGEAAGRERAININRDVLADWFPDRNLDSADPIEISTRFLDGSQGSAHEIRTVRRTIRLQGGGKNWRLAGDAIPGELYDVRENDLLIMAFDRPTSTLSFIVLKKDNQPTRPVAPIEQAAYASVSAELGPDNRSMWIVPAGKAGKIIEIAKAVYDNAGDVLMQYKSMAESWRSDLSSSGYAVVQNVDDRLLLALFAKRFLILTGLSGSGKTLLARSFLRWCSAQPDQYAVVAVGANWTSNEHVLGYADALDENRYVRTKVLNVLLRAANNPEQPYFVILDEMNLSHVERYFADFLSAIESPNEPIHLHGDTLPRGGVPSQLPSMPPNLFVIGTVNVDETTYMFSPKVLDRANVIEFRTSPEAMETFLTLSKPPATPVDQKGSGFGNVLVEAHQKNISPVDLPGAVRNPAAGEILLLFNLLTEEELEFGFRSADEMVRYFWFAFEATQPATDAERHDVLATALDHQVLQKILPRIHGARKRVEPLLLKLRSYCQEAHEWEVAGIKNLTDLNAAIADSKGVAQTTVAEDVTATPFLPLSHRKIERMLTKLKSTGFVSFAEG
;
A
#
# COMPACT_ATOMS: atom_id res chain seq x y z
N MET A 1 -18.64 3.58 -4.80
CA MET A 1 -18.36 2.91 -6.09
C MET A 1 -16.84 2.86 -6.23
N SER A 2 -16.25 1.80 -6.75
CA SER A 2 -14.81 1.77 -7.02
C SER A 2 -14.46 2.86 -8.04
N ASP A 3 -13.36 3.59 -7.85
CA ASP A 3 -12.94 4.63 -8.78
C ASP A 3 -12.19 4.01 -9.96
N VAL A 4 -11.50 2.87 -9.73
CA VAL A 4 -10.96 2.02 -10.79
C VAL A 4 -11.99 1.01 -11.27
N VAL A 5 -12.23 0.97 -12.58
CA VAL A 5 -13.13 0.05 -13.28
C VAL A 5 -12.34 -0.83 -14.24
N TYR A 6 -12.55 -2.15 -14.19
CA TYR A 6 -11.86 -3.08 -15.07
C TYR A 6 -12.73 -3.50 -16.25
N ALA A 7 -12.10 -3.63 -17.41
CA ALA A 7 -12.75 -4.15 -18.61
C ALA A 7 -11.77 -5.02 -19.41
N ALA A 8 -12.29 -5.88 -20.27
CA ALA A 8 -11.48 -6.61 -21.23
C ALA A 8 -12.12 -6.54 -22.62
N ARG A 9 -11.33 -6.65 -23.68
CA ARG A 9 -11.80 -6.66 -25.06
C ARG A 9 -11.06 -7.71 -25.88
N LYS A 10 -11.80 -8.47 -26.67
CA LYS A 10 -11.23 -9.28 -27.74
C LYS A 10 -11.00 -8.40 -28.97
N LEU A 11 -9.76 -8.34 -29.46
CA LEU A 11 -9.38 -7.47 -30.57
C LEU A 11 -9.99 -7.96 -31.89
N ALA A 12 -10.65 -7.06 -32.61
CA ALA A 12 -11.18 -7.29 -33.95
C ALA A 12 -10.27 -6.63 -35.01
N ALA A 13 -10.46 -6.99 -36.29
CA ALA A 13 -9.70 -6.44 -37.42
C ALA A 13 -9.60 -4.90 -37.41
N SER A 14 -10.70 -4.23 -37.07
CA SER A 14 -10.79 -2.76 -37.01
C SER A 14 -9.94 -2.14 -35.90
N ASN A 15 -9.53 -2.91 -34.89
CA ASN A 15 -8.75 -2.43 -33.75
C ASN A 15 -7.24 -2.48 -34.00
N LEU A 16 -6.79 -3.32 -34.92
CA LEU A 16 -5.36 -3.56 -35.17
C LEU A 16 -4.63 -2.31 -35.67
N GLY A 17 -5.34 -1.41 -36.36
CA GLY A 17 -4.79 -0.14 -36.86
C GLY A 17 -4.38 0.85 -35.76
N TRP A 18 -4.70 0.57 -34.49
CA TRP A 18 -4.27 1.35 -33.33
C TRP A 18 -2.84 1.01 -32.88
N PHE A 19 -2.31 -0.15 -33.26
CA PHE A 19 -0.97 -0.61 -32.87
C PHE A 19 0.01 -0.48 -34.04
N ASN A 20 1.05 0.34 -33.88
CA ASN A 20 1.94 0.71 -34.98
C ASN A 20 2.71 -0.50 -35.53
N ARG A 21 3.24 -1.35 -34.63
CA ARG A 21 3.98 -2.55 -35.02
C ARG A 21 3.15 -3.50 -35.86
N THR A 22 1.91 -3.77 -35.45
CA THR A 22 0.97 -4.64 -36.18
C THR A 22 0.75 -4.19 -37.63
N ARG A 23 0.76 -2.89 -37.90
CA ARG A 23 0.61 -2.36 -39.27
C ARG A 23 1.84 -2.62 -40.12
N GLN A 24 3.03 -2.58 -39.53
CA GLN A 24 4.25 -2.90 -40.24
C GLN A 24 4.31 -4.39 -40.59
N THR A 25 3.82 -5.26 -39.71
CA THR A 25 3.85 -6.71 -39.91
C THR A 25 2.72 -7.21 -40.82
N LEU A 26 1.51 -6.65 -40.72
CA LEU A 26 0.35 -7.02 -41.55
C LEU A 26 0.17 -6.15 -42.81
N GLY A 27 0.91 -5.05 -42.93
CA GLY A 27 0.80 -4.07 -44.02
C GLY A 27 -0.20 -2.92 -43.74
N GLU A 28 -0.22 -1.92 -44.63
CA GLU A 28 -1.02 -0.69 -44.50
C GLU A 28 -2.54 -0.92 -44.41
N ALA A 29 -3.02 -2.09 -44.85
CA ALA A 29 -4.43 -2.46 -44.91
C ALA A 29 -5.01 -3.06 -43.61
N ALA A 30 -4.18 -3.38 -42.60
CA ALA A 30 -4.66 -3.91 -41.32
C ALA A 30 -5.28 -2.80 -40.46
N GLY A 31 -6.62 -2.77 -40.44
CA GLY A 31 -7.41 -1.78 -39.70
C GLY A 31 -7.34 -0.37 -40.32
N ARG A 32 -8.30 -0.05 -41.20
CA ARG A 32 -8.43 1.28 -41.83
C ARG A 32 -8.62 2.41 -40.80
N GLU A 33 -9.00 2.09 -39.57
CA GLU A 33 -9.32 3.06 -38.52
C GLU A 33 -8.34 2.98 -37.35
N ARG A 34 -7.86 4.14 -36.89
CA ARG A 34 -6.93 4.27 -35.74
C ARG A 34 -7.70 4.34 -34.43
N ALA A 35 -8.46 3.29 -34.08
CA ALA A 35 -9.25 3.33 -32.86
C ALA A 35 -9.62 1.97 -32.23
N ILE A 36 -9.82 2.00 -30.91
CA ILE A 36 -10.49 0.94 -30.17
C ILE A 36 -11.97 1.31 -30.01
N ASN A 37 -12.87 0.43 -30.44
CA ASN A 37 -14.30 0.57 -30.19
C ASN A 37 -14.59 0.24 -28.72
N ILE A 38 -15.32 1.11 -28.04
CA ILE A 38 -15.78 0.94 -26.65
C ILE A 38 -17.30 0.77 -26.67
N ASN A 39 -17.80 -0.28 -26.03
CA ASN A 39 -19.24 -0.52 -25.95
C ASN A 39 -19.90 0.53 -25.03
N ARG A 40 -21.15 0.91 -25.34
CA ARG A 40 -21.86 2.01 -24.65
C ARG A 40 -22.06 1.74 -23.14
N ASP A 41 -22.26 0.49 -22.76
CA ASP A 41 -22.36 0.03 -21.37
C ASP A 41 -21.05 0.18 -20.61
N VAL A 42 -19.91 -0.19 -21.21
CA VAL A 42 -18.58 0.04 -20.60
C VAL A 42 -18.32 1.53 -20.46
N LEU A 43 -18.68 2.33 -21.47
CA LEU A 43 -18.51 3.78 -21.40
C LEU A 43 -19.41 4.44 -20.34
N ALA A 44 -20.63 3.94 -20.15
CA ALA A 44 -21.52 4.40 -19.08
C ALA A 44 -20.96 4.08 -17.71
N ASP A 45 -20.27 2.94 -17.57
CA ASP A 45 -19.58 2.61 -16.33
C ASP A 45 -18.31 3.47 -16.14
N TRP A 46 -17.55 3.78 -17.20
CA TRP A 46 -16.39 4.68 -17.10
C TRP A 46 -16.78 6.14 -16.80
N PHE A 47 -17.93 6.59 -17.30
CA PHE A 47 -18.38 7.98 -17.16
C PHE A 47 -19.86 8.03 -16.71
N PRO A 48 -20.16 7.68 -15.45
CA PRO A 48 -21.54 7.53 -14.97
C PRO A 48 -22.36 8.83 -15.05
N ASP A 49 -21.69 9.98 -14.86
CA ASP A 49 -22.34 11.29 -14.83
C ASP A 49 -22.43 11.96 -16.22
N ARG A 50 -21.93 11.30 -17.27
CA ARG A 50 -21.86 11.89 -18.61
C ARG A 50 -23.11 11.54 -19.42
N ASN A 51 -23.67 12.55 -20.10
CA ASN A 51 -24.62 12.31 -21.17
C ASN A 51 -23.93 11.68 -22.39
N LEU A 52 -24.10 10.36 -22.56
CA LEU A 52 -23.50 9.60 -23.66
C LEU A 52 -24.17 9.80 -25.03
N ASP A 53 -25.23 10.60 -25.11
CA ASP A 53 -25.81 11.03 -26.38
C ASP A 53 -25.19 12.35 -26.88
N SER A 54 -24.32 13.00 -26.08
CA SER A 54 -23.51 14.12 -26.56
C SER A 54 -22.44 13.64 -27.55
N ALA A 55 -22.23 14.42 -28.61
CA ALA A 55 -21.15 14.21 -29.58
C ALA A 55 -19.79 14.74 -29.10
N ASP A 56 -19.74 15.38 -27.92
CA ASP A 56 -18.51 15.96 -27.39
C ASP A 56 -17.45 14.88 -27.16
N PRO A 57 -16.18 15.11 -27.58
CA PRO A 57 -15.08 14.23 -27.25
C PRO A 57 -14.84 14.13 -25.73
N ILE A 58 -14.30 13.00 -25.29
CA ILE A 58 -13.83 12.77 -23.93
C ILE A 58 -12.31 12.78 -23.95
N GLU A 59 -11.70 13.77 -23.31
CA GLU A 59 -10.25 13.76 -23.09
C GLU A 59 -9.93 12.74 -21.99
N ILE A 60 -8.97 11.88 -22.28
CA ILE A 60 -8.46 10.87 -21.34
C ILE A 60 -6.93 10.80 -21.41
N SER A 61 -6.32 10.16 -20.43
CA SER A 61 -4.95 9.67 -20.54
C SER A 61 -4.93 8.17 -20.80
N THR A 62 -3.90 7.66 -21.46
CA THR A 62 -3.65 6.21 -21.59
C THR A 62 -2.33 5.85 -20.97
N ARG A 63 -2.31 4.82 -20.12
CA ARG A 63 -1.11 4.30 -19.44
C ARG A 63 -0.81 2.89 -19.95
N PHE A 64 0.37 2.65 -20.51
CA PHE A 64 0.70 1.36 -21.14
C PHE A 64 2.20 1.10 -21.11
N LEU A 65 2.61 -0.16 -21.29
CA LEU A 65 4.02 -0.54 -21.35
C LEU A 65 4.67 -0.01 -22.63
N ASP A 66 5.85 0.58 -22.54
CA ASP A 66 6.65 0.93 -23.70
C ASP A 66 7.05 -0.35 -24.45
N GLY A 67 6.73 -0.42 -25.73
CA GLY A 67 7.06 -1.57 -26.56
C GLY A 67 8.40 -1.45 -27.29
N SER A 68 9.17 -0.39 -27.06
CA SER A 68 10.47 -0.18 -27.71
C SER A 68 11.58 -1.07 -27.13
N GLN A 69 12.56 -1.43 -27.97
CA GLN A 69 13.71 -2.26 -27.60
C GLN A 69 14.50 -1.61 -26.45
N GLY A 70 14.73 -2.35 -25.36
CA GLY A 70 15.48 -1.89 -24.18
C GLY A 70 14.67 -1.14 -23.12
N SER A 71 13.43 -0.72 -23.43
CA SER A 71 12.50 -0.07 -22.50
C SER A 71 11.20 -0.86 -22.32
N ALA A 72 11.13 -2.08 -22.86
CA ALA A 72 10.10 -3.04 -22.50
C ALA A 72 10.00 -3.05 -20.97
N HIS A 73 8.79 -2.89 -20.43
CA HIS A 73 8.49 -2.74 -18.99
C HIS A 73 8.45 -1.29 -18.44
N GLU A 74 8.90 -0.25 -19.14
CA GLU A 74 8.64 1.14 -18.71
C GLU A 74 7.19 1.54 -18.94
N ILE A 75 6.58 2.27 -18.00
CA ILE A 75 5.20 2.72 -18.14
C ILE A 75 5.15 4.11 -18.78
N ARG A 76 4.48 4.23 -19.93
CA ARG A 76 4.23 5.50 -20.61
C ARG A 76 2.80 5.97 -20.42
N THR A 77 2.64 7.29 -20.28
CA THR A 77 1.34 7.95 -20.22
C THR A 77 1.18 8.94 -21.38
N VAL A 78 0.09 8.83 -22.14
CA VAL A 78 -0.18 9.66 -23.33
C VAL A 78 -1.63 10.14 -23.34
N ARG A 79 -1.87 11.43 -23.60
CA ARG A 79 -3.22 12.01 -23.75
C ARG A 79 -3.91 11.55 -25.03
N ARG A 80 -5.21 11.27 -24.95
CA ARG A 80 -6.04 10.73 -26.04
C ARG A 80 -7.49 11.19 -25.91
N THR A 81 -8.27 10.90 -26.95
CA THR A 81 -9.70 11.22 -26.99
C THR A 81 -10.56 9.99 -27.25
N ILE A 82 -11.67 9.87 -26.52
CA ILE A 82 -12.78 8.99 -26.87
C ILE A 82 -13.84 9.85 -27.59
N ARG A 83 -14.26 9.46 -28.80
CA ARG A 83 -15.21 10.23 -29.61
C ARG A 83 -16.26 9.35 -30.27
N LEU A 84 -17.46 9.91 -30.46
CA LEU A 84 -18.56 9.25 -31.17
C LEU A 84 -18.27 9.27 -32.69
N GLN A 85 -18.30 8.11 -33.35
CA GLN A 85 -18.05 7.99 -34.80
C GLN A 85 -19.00 6.98 -35.47
N GLY A 86 -18.99 6.96 -36.81
CA GLY A 86 -19.78 6.01 -37.60
C GLY A 86 -21.29 6.28 -37.58
N GLY A 87 -21.68 7.57 -37.68
CA GLY A 87 -23.10 7.98 -37.67
C GLY A 87 -23.74 7.91 -36.28
N GLY A 88 -22.96 8.10 -35.21
CA GLY A 88 -23.46 8.17 -33.83
C GLY A 88 -23.60 6.83 -33.11
N LYS A 89 -23.13 5.72 -33.71
CA LYS A 89 -23.41 4.37 -33.19
C LYS A 89 -22.31 3.80 -32.30
N ASN A 90 -21.05 4.21 -32.46
CA ASN A 90 -19.91 3.62 -31.76
C ASN A 90 -18.98 4.68 -31.15
N TRP A 91 -18.63 4.48 -29.88
CA TRP A 91 -17.61 5.26 -29.21
C TRP A 91 -16.23 4.68 -29.51
N ARG A 92 -15.28 5.55 -29.81
CA ARG A 92 -13.95 5.17 -30.29
C ARG A 92 -12.85 5.92 -29.56
N LEU A 93 -11.97 5.16 -28.92
CA LEU A 93 -10.69 5.67 -28.41
C LEU A 93 -9.77 5.92 -29.60
N ALA A 94 -9.52 7.19 -29.90
CA ALA A 94 -8.68 7.66 -30.99
C ALA A 94 -7.36 8.25 -30.47
N GLY A 95 -6.37 8.31 -31.35
CA GLY A 95 -5.09 9.00 -31.12
C GLY A 95 -3.97 8.34 -31.93
N ASP A 96 -2.74 8.73 -31.65
CA ASP A 96 -1.57 8.20 -32.34
C ASP A 96 -1.39 6.70 -32.11
N ALA A 97 -0.79 5.99 -33.06
CA ALA A 97 -0.63 4.55 -32.93
C ALA A 97 0.31 4.21 -31.76
N ILE A 98 -0.03 3.18 -30.99
CA ILE A 98 0.82 2.67 -29.90
C ILE A 98 2.09 2.08 -30.53
N PRO A 99 3.29 2.64 -30.24
CA PRO A 99 4.53 2.17 -30.83
C PRO A 99 5.07 0.93 -30.11
N GLY A 100 5.96 0.21 -30.80
CA GLY A 100 6.79 -0.82 -30.18
C GLY A 100 6.41 -2.26 -30.51
N GLU A 101 7.41 -3.14 -30.43
CA GLU A 101 7.34 -4.55 -30.81
C GLU A 101 6.44 -5.38 -29.90
N LEU A 102 6.30 -4.97 -28.64
CA LEU A 102 5.42 -5.59 -27.65
C LEU A 102 3.98 -5.76 -28.18
N TYR A 103 3.53 -4.81 -28.98
CA TYR A 103 2.18 -4.73 -29.51
C TYR A 103 2.03 -5.24 -30.95
N ASP A 104 2.80 -6.26 -31.36
CA ASP A 104 2.47 -7.03 -32.57
C ASP A 104 1.24 -7.93 -32.34
N VAL A 105 0.05 -7.35 -32.40
CA VAL A 105 -1.23 -8.01 -32.05
C VAL A 105 -1.95 -8.57 -33.28
N ARG A 106 -2.86 -9.52 -33.08
CA ARG A 106 -3.70 -10.17 -34.10
C ARG A 106 -5.17 -10.16 -33.66
N GLU A 107 -6.06 -10.50 -34.59
CA GLU A 107 -7.46 -10.74 -34.23
C GLU A 107 -7.56 -11.83 -33.17
N ASN A 108 -8.51 -11.65 -32.24
CA ASN A 108 -8.75 -12.52 -31.09
C ASN A 108 -7.76 -12.42 -29.93
N ASP A 109 -6.69 -11.62 -30.03
CA ASP A 109 -5.88 -11.27 -28.86
C ASP A 109 -6.74 -10.49 -27.83
N LEU A 110 -6.34 -10.53 -26.56
CA LEU A 110 -7.09 -9.93 -25.45
C LEU A 110 -6.43 -8.63 -24.99
N LEU A 111 -7.17 -7.53 -25.04
CA LEU A 111 -6.84 -6.25 -24.43
C LEU A 111 -7.48 -6.18 -23.04
N ILE A 112 -6.67 -6.16 -21.98
CA ILE A 112 -7.13 -6.04 -20.59
C ILE A 112 -6.93 -4.59 -20.17
N MET A 113 -7.96 -3.99 -19.56
CA MET A 113 -8.03 -2.56 -19.28
C MET A 113 -8.40 -2.28 -17.82
N ALA A 114 -7.83 -1.22 -17.27
CA ALA A 114 -8.24 -0.59 -16.02
C ALA A 114 -8.49 0.90 -16.30
N PHE A 115 -9.64 1.43 -15.90
CA PHE A 115 -10.01 2.82 -16.09
C PHE A 115 -10.17 3.51 -14.74
N ASP A 116 -9.34 4.51 -14.49
CA ASP A 116 -9.40 5.36 -13.30
C ASP A 116 -10.30 6.57 -13.57
N ARG A 117 -11.49 6.58 -12.95
CA ARG A 117 -12.52 7.61 -13.15
C ARG A 117 -12.05 9.02 -12.76
N PRO A 118 -11.53 9.27 -11.54
CA PRO A 118 -11.02 10.58 -11.12
C PRO A 118 -10.02 11.23 -12.09
N THR A 119 -9.04 10.46 -12.56
CA THR A 119 -7.98 11.00 -13.43
C THR A 119 -8.29 10.85 -14.92
N SER A 120 -9.41 10.20 -15.25
CA SER A 120 -9.76 9.80 -16.62
C SER A 120 -8.60 9.08 -17.31
N THR A 121 -7.98 8.12 -16.63
CA THR A 121 -6.83 7.37 -17.14
C THR A 121 -7.21 5.94 -17.49
N LEU A 122 -7.03 5.55 -18.75
CA LEU A 122 -7.17 4.18 -19.23
C LEU A 122 -5.82 3.48 -19.29
N SER A 123 -5.59 2.53 -18.39
CA SER A 123 -4.46 1.63 -18.45
C SER A 123 -4.77 0.35 -19.20
N PHE A 124 -3.80 -0.24 -19.88
CA PHE A 124 -4.00 -1.54 -20.52
C PHE A 124 -2.74 -2.36 -20.76
N ILE A 125 -2.95 -3.68 -20.92
CA ILE A 125 -1.98 -4.66 -21.42
C ILE A 125 -2.65 -5.56 -22.47
N VAL A 126 -1.87 -6.30 -23.24
CA VAL A 126 -2.40 -7.24 -24.26
C VAL A 126 -1.85 -8.64 -24.07
N LEU A 127 -2.70 -9.67 -24.09
CA LEU A 127 -2.30 -11.08 -24.15
C LEU A 127 -2.53 -11.63 -25.56
N LYS A 128 -1.47 -12.19 -26.14
CA LYS A 128 -1.51 -12.78 -27.48
C LYS A 128 -2.02 -14.21 -27.44
N LYS A 129 -2.93 -14.54 -28.36
CA LYS A 129 -3.56 -15.86 -28.44
C LYS A 129 -2.68 -16.87 -29.17
N ASP A 130 -2.51 -16.65 -30.47
CA ASP A 130 -2.02 -17.67 -31.40
C ASP A 130 -0.53 -17.44 -31.71
N ASN A 131 0.26 -18.51 -31.60
CA ASN A 131 1.64 -18.57 -32.06
C ASN A 131 1.68 -18.83 -33.58
N GLN A 132 2.32 -17.94 -34.33
CA GLN A 132 2.40 -18.02 -35.79
C GLN A 132 3.87 -17.90 -36.23
N PRO A 133 4.26 -18.47 -37.39
CA PRO A 133 5.65 -18.31 -37.89
C PRO A 133 6.08 -16.85 -38.04
N THR A 134 5.14 -15.97 -38.36
CA THR A 134 5.34 -14.51 -38.51
C THR A 134 5.17 -13.73 -37.21
N ARG A 135 4.76 -14.39 -36.12
CA ARG A 135 4.59 -13.83 -34.78
C ARG A 135 4.77 -14.92 -33.73
N PRO A 136 6.01 -15.17 -33.27
CA PRO A 136 6.24 -16.09 -32.19
C PRO A 136 5.55 -15.58 -30.91
N VAL A 137 4.80 -16.46 -30.25
CA VAL A 137 4.17 -16.20 -28.95
C VAL A 137 4.66 -17.25 -27.97
N ALA A 138 5.22 -16.80 -26.85
CA ALA A 138 5.79 -17.70 -25.85
C ALA A 138 4.71 -18.64 -25.27
N PRO A 139 5.03 -19.90 -24.91
CA PRO A 139 4.07 -20.81 -24.29
C PRO A 139 3.40 -20.25 -23.03
N ILE A 140 4.14 -19.47 -22.25
CA ILE A 140 3.62 -18.82 -21.03
C ILE A 140 2.51 -17.81 -21.34
N GLU A 141 2.63 -17.06 -22.44
CA GLU A 141 1.62 -16.10 -22.87
C GLU A 141 0.37 -16.79 -23.42
N GLN A 142 0.53 -17.91 -24.14
CA GLN A 142 -0.61 -18.72 -24.58
C GLN A 142 -1.39 -19.32 -23.40
N ALA A 143 -0.67 -19.82 -22.39
CA ALA A 143 -1.28 -20.33 -21.16
C ALA A 143 -2.02 -19.22 -20.39
N ALA A 144 -1.39 -18.05 -20.25
CA ALA A 144 -2.01 -16.88 -19.64
C ALA A 144 -3.28 -16.44 -20.39
N TYR A 145 -3.23 -16.37 -21.72
CA TYR A 145 -4.39 -16.08 -22.56
C TYR A 145 -5.55 -17.05 -22.30
N ALA A 146 -5.27 -18.36 -22.27
CA ALA A 146 -6.28 -19.39 -22.06
C ALA A 146 -6.93 -19.26 -20.68
N SER A 147 -6.13 -19.06 -19.62
CA SER A 147 -6.60 -18.88 -18.25
C SER A 147 -7.42 -17.59 -18.08
N VAL A 148 -6.97 -16.46 -18.64
CA VAL A 148 -7.75 -15.22 -18.62
C VAL A 148 -9.05 -15.36 -19.40
N SER A 149 -9.04 -16.03 -20.55
CA SER A 149 -10.27 -16.29 -21.33
C SER A 149 -11.27 -17.13 -20.54
N ALA A 150 -10.81 -18.15 -19.83
CA ALA A 150 -11.63 -18.98 -18.98
C ALA A 150 -12.23 -18.19 -17.81
N GLU A 151 -11.43 -17.34 -17.17
CA GLU A 151 -11.92 -16.42 -16.14
C GLU A 151 -13.01 -15.53 -16.75
N LEU A 152 -12.71 -14.75 -17.80
CA LEU A 152 -13.67 -13.81 -18.43
C LEU A 152 -15.01 -14.45 -18.76
N GLY A 153 -15.03 -15.71 -19.20
CA GLY A 153 -16.23 -16.46 -19.54
C GLY A 153 -16.65 -16.25 -21.00
N PRO A 154 -17.91 -16.58 -21.37
CA PRO A 154 -18.36 -16.51 -22.75
C PRO A 154 -18.32 -15.07 -23.28
N ASP A 155 -18.09 -14.95 -24.59
CA ASP A 155 -17.99 -13.67 -25.28
C ASP A 155 -19.34 -12.95 -25.33
N ASN A 156 -19.37 -11.70 -24.89
CA ASN A 156 -20.53 -10.81 -24.99
C ASN A 156 -20.13 -9.55 -25.77
N ARG A 157 -20.39 -9.53 -27.09
CA ARG A 157 -20.07 -8.38 -27.97
C ARG A 157 -18.59 -7.97 -27.95
N SER A 158 -17.70 -8.93 -27.78
CA SER A 158 -16.24 -8.76 -27.77
C SER A 158 -15.70 -7.88 -26.63
N MET A 159 -16.48 -7.57 -25.59
CA MET A 159 -16.04 -6.76 -24.45
C MET A 159 -16.72 -7.18 -23.15
N TRP A 160 -15.99 -7.12 -22.03
CA TRP A 160 -16.47 -7.47 -20.70
C TRP A 160 -16.25 -6.31 -19.74
N ILE A 161 -17.21 -6.07 -18.84
CA ILE A 161 -16.97 -5.38 -17.57
C ILE A 161 -16.49 -6.45 -16.58
N VAL A 162 -15.36 -6.19 -15.93
CA VAL A 162 -14.69 -7.16 -15.06
C VAL A 162 -14.84 -6.71 -13.61
N PRO A 163 -15.52 -7.48 -12.74
CA PRO A 163 -15.59 -7.16 -11.32
C PRO A 163 -14.19 -7.12 -10.67
N ALA A 164 -13.96 -6.21 -9.71
CA ALA A 164 -12.64 -6.02 -9.09
C ALA A 164 -12.01 -7.31 -8.55
N GLY A 165 -12.77 -8.16 -7.84
CA GLY A 165 -12.25 -9.44 -7.33
C GLY A 165 -11.83 -10.43 -8.42
N LYS A 166 -12.43 -10.34 -9.63
CA LYS A 166 -12.04 -11.12 -10.80
C LYS A 166 -10.85 -10.49 -11.53
N ALA A 167 -10.78 -9.15 -11.54
CA ALA A 167 -9.67 -8.41 -12.09
C ALA A 167 -8.36 -8.76 -11.36
N GLY A 168 -8.38 -8.89 -10.03
CA GLY A 168 -7.21 -9.33 -9.25
C GLY A 168 -6.63 -10.66 -9.74
N LYS A 169 -7.49 -11.67 -10.01
CA LYS A 169 -7.06 -12.95 -10.60
C LYS A 169 -6.52 -12.82 -12.02
N ILE A 170 -7.17 -12.02 -12.86
CA ILE A 170 -6.73 -11.80 -14.25
C ILE A 170 -5.36 -11.10 -14.28
N ILE A 171 -5.16 -10.10 -13.43
CA ILE A 171 -3.88 -9.41 -13.26
C ILE A 171 -2.81 -10.40 -12.83
N GLU A 172 -3.14 -11.30 -11.90
CA GLU A 172 -2.19 -12.32 -11.43
C GLU A 172 -1.75 -13.27 -12.53
N ILE A 173 -2.69 -13.76 -13.33
CA ILE A 173 -2.37 -14.59 -14.50
C ILE A 173 -1.49 -13.80 -15.49
N ALA A 174 -1.78 -12.51 -15.68
CA ALA A 174 -1.03 -11.66 -16.60
C ALA A 174 0.40 -11.38 -16.13
N LYS A 175 0.71 -11.48 -14.83
CA LYS A 175 2.07 -11.31 -14.29
C LYS A 175 3.07 -12.33 -14.79
N ALA A 176 2.60 -13.52 -15.17
CA ALA A 176 3.43 -14.52 -15.83
C ALA A 176 4.00 -14.03 -17.18
N VAL A 177 3.37 -13.03 -17.80
CA VAL A 177 3.78 -12.42 -19.07
C VAL A 177 4.41 -11.05 -18.86
N TYR A 178 3.81 -10.25 -17.97
CA TYR A 178 4.21 -8.88 -17.64
C TYR A 178 4.39 -8.76 -16.13
N ASP A 179 5.62 -8.91 -15.66
CA ASP A 179 5.99 -8.79 -14.24
C ASP A 179 5.38 -7.57 -13.52
N ASN A 180 5.22 -6.46 -14.21
CA ASN A 180 4.61 -5.22 -13.71
C ASN A 180 3.13 -5.02 -14.10
N ALA A 181 2.40 -6.08 -14.49
CA ALA A 181 0.98 -6.00 -14.85
C ALA A 181 0.12 -5.32 -13.77
N GLY A 182 0.42 -5.59 -12.49
CA GLY A 182 -0.28 -4.98 -11.36
C GLY A 182 -0.11 -3.46 -11.29
N ASP A 183 1.09 -2.97 -11.59
CA ASP A 183 1.40 -1.54 -11.58
C ASP A 183 0.66 -0.82 -12.72
N VAL A 184 0.73 -1.40 -13.93
CA VAL A 184 0.04 -0.89 -15.11
C VAL A 184 -1.47 -0.88 -14.88
N LEU A 185 -2.02 -1.98 -14.35
CA LEU A 185 -3.46 -2.15 -14.12
C LEU A 185 -3.93 -1.63 -12.74
N MET A 186 -3.15 -0.73 -12.11
CA MET A 186 -3.54 0.05 -10.93
C MET A 186 -4.03 -0.79 -9.75
N GLN A 187 -3.38 -1.94 -9.53
CA GLN A 187 -3.82 -2.93 -8.55
C GLN A 187 -3.75 -2.40 -7.10
N TYR A 188 -2.72 -1.62 -6.75
CA TYR A 188 -2.60 -1.00 -5.43
C TYR A 188 -3.70 0.02 -5.14
N LYS A 189 -4.03 0.86 -6.12
CA LYS A 189 -5.14 1.81 -6.03
C LYS A 189 -6.48 1.11 -5.85
N SER A 190 -6.75 0.08 -6.67
CA SER A 190 -7.99 -0.69 -6.54
C SER A 190 -8.10 -1.39 -5.19
N MET A 191 -7.01 -1.95 -4.67
CA MET A 191 -6.99 -2.53 -3.32
C MET A 191 -7.30 -1.48 -2.25
N ALA A 192 -6.68 -0.30 -2.34
CA ALA A 192 -6.91 0.79 -1.38
C ALA A 192 -8.35 1.30 -1.40
N GLU A 193 -8.92 1.51 -2.58
CA GLU A 193 -10.33 1.91 -2.74
C GLU A 193 -11.29 0.86 -2.21
N SER A 194 -11.07 -0.42 -2.54
CA SER A 194 -11.89 -1.51 -2.04
C SER A 194 -11.83 -1.60 -0.52
N TRP A 195 -10.64 -1.45 0.07
CA TRP A 195 -10.46 -1.43 1.53
C TRP A 195 -11.25 -0.29 2.18
N ARG A 196 -11.06 0.96 1.72
CA ARG A 196 -11.77 2.13 2.25
C ARG A 196 -13.28 1.97 2.14
N SER A 197 -13.75 1.55 0.96
CA SER A 197 -15.17 1.36 0.67
C SER A 197 -15.77 0.29 1.57
N ASP A 198 -15.16 -0.90 1.65
CA ASP A 198 -15.68 -2.01 2.45
C ASP A 198 -15.62 -1.72 3.95
N LEU A 199 -14.54 -1.09 4.43
CA LEU A 199 -14.41 -0.69 5.83
C LEU A 199 -15.48 0.35 6.21
N SER A 200 -15.67 1.38 5.39
CA SER A 200 -16.74 2.37 5.60
C SER A 200 -18.12 1.70 5.62
N SER A 201 -18.38 0.78 4.68
CA SER A 201 -19.62 0.01 4.59
C SER A 201 -19.87 -0.93 5.78
N SER A 202 -18.82 -1.27 6.54
CA SER A 202 -18.92 -2.10 7.75
C SER A 202 -19.45 -1.34 8.97
N GLY A 203 -19.58 -0.01 8.86
CA GLY A 203 -19.93 0.86 9.98
C GLY A 203 -18.75 1.24 10.87
N TYR A 204 -17.51 0.97 10.43
CA TYR A 204 -16.30 1.45 11.12
C TYR A 204 -16.12 2.95 10.85
N ALA A 205 -16.17 3.75 11.91
CA ALA A 205 -15.90 5.18 11.83
C ALA A 205 -14.40 5.44 11.70
N VAL A 206 -13.95 5.78 10.50
CA VAL A 206 -12.55 6.12 10.23
C VAL A 206 -12.25 7.51 10.76
N VAL A 207 -11.17 7.64 11.51
CA VAL A 207 -10.66 8.89 12.08
C VAL A 207 -9.21 9.06 11.66
N GLN A 208 -8.79 10.26 11.27
CA GLN A 208 -7.39 10.57 10.91
C GLN A 208 -6.79 9.58 9.89
N ASN A 209 -7.56 9.13 8.89
CA ASN A 209 -7.07 8.24 7.83
C ASN A 209 -6.35 6.98 8.36
N VAL A 210 -6.79 6.41 9.50
CA VAL A 210 -6.15 5.19 10.08
C VAL A 210 -6.22 3.98 9.15
N ASP A 211 -7.22 3.95 8.26
CA ASP A 211 -7.42 2.94 7.23
C ASP A 211 -6.34 3.00 6.15
N ASP A 212 -6.06 4.19 5.62
CA ASP A 212 -4.98 4.42 4.66
C ASP A 212 -3.60 4.20 5.29
N ARG A 213 -3.39 4.76 6.48
CA ARG A 213 -2.13 4.58 7.22
C ARG A 213 -1.84 3.11 7.48
N LEU A 214 -2.86 2.33 7.86
CA LEU A 214 -2.71 0.88 8.09
C LEU A 214 -2.33 0.16 6.79
N LEU A 215 -3.04 0.42 5.68
CA LEU A 215 -2.77 -0.24 4.42
C LEU A 215 -1.36 0.09 3.88
N LEU A 216 -1.02 1.38 3.83
CA LEU A 216 0.29 1.84 3.35
C LEU A 216 1.43 1.35 4.26
N ALA A 217 1.22 1.30 5.57
CA ALA A 217 2.20 0.75 6.50
C ALA A 217 2.42 -0.75 6.26
N LEU A 218 1.36 -1.51 5.94
CA LEU A 218 1.45 -2.93 5.63
C LEU A 218 2.05 -3.22 4.25
N PHE A 219 1.89 -2.32 3.27
CA PHE A 219 2.67 -2.39 2.03
C PHE A 219 4.16 -2.12 2.26
N ALA A 220 4.47 -1.12 3.08
CA ALA A 220 5.85 -0.74 3.36
C ALA A 220 6.58 -1.75 4.25
N LYS A 221 5.91 -2.31 5.26
CA LYS A 221 6.50 -3.24 6.25
C LYS A 221 5.53 -4.30 6.78
N ARG A 222 6.06 -5.49 7.10
CA ARG A 222 5.28 -6.64 7.60
C ARG A 222 4.95 -6.61 9.10
N PHE A 223 5.49 -5.65 9.84
CA PHE A 223 5.25 -5.52 11.28
C PHE A 223 4.67 -4.13 11.59
N LEU A 224 3.49 -4.13 12.20
CA LEU A 224 2.70 -2.95 12.52
C LEU A 224 2.30 -2.98 13.99
N ILE A 225 2.37 -1.83 14.66
CA ILE A 225 1.89 -1.66 16.02
C ILE A 225 0.75 -0.63 16.01
N LEU A 226 -0.38 -1.00 16.60
CA LEU A 226 -1.52 -0.13 16.81
C LEU A 226 -1.59 0.23 18.29
N THR A 227 -1.52 1.51 18.63
CA THR A 227 -1.46 1.99 20.02
C THR A 227 -2.55 3.00 20.32
N GLY A 228 -3.03 3.09 21.56
CA GLY A 228 -4.06 4.05 21.98
C GLY A 228 -4.85 3.55 23.18
N LEU A 229 -5.85 4.32 23.61
CA LEU A 229 -6.70 3.99 24.76
C LEU A 229 -7.48 2.69 24.56
N SER A 230 -7.84 2.02 25.65
CA SER A 230 -8.77 0.89 25.59
C SER A 230 -10.10 1.30 24.92
N GLY A 231 -10.68 0.42 24.11
CA GLY A 231 -11.92 0.69 23.39
C GLY A 231 -11.82 1.62 22.16
N SER A 232 -10.62 2.08 21.77
CA SER A 232 -10.45 2.99 20.61
C SER A 232 -10.55 2.33 19.21
N GLY A 233 -10.87 1.04 19.14
CA GLY A 233 -11.08 0.32 17.87
C GLY A 233 -9.82 -0.31 17.24
N LYS A 234 -8.67 -0.29 17.90
CA LYS A 234 -7.39 -0.86 17.40
C LYS A 234 -7.52 -2.31 16.92
N THR A 235 -7.94 -3.20 17.82
CA THR A 235 -8.12 -4.63 17.54
C THR A 235 -9.25 -4.86 16.55
N LEU A 236 -10.27 -3.99 16.53
CA LEU A 236 -11.35 -4.07 15.55
C LEU A 236 -10.82 -3.78 14.14
N LEU A 237 -10.05 -2.70 13.93
CA LEU A 237 -9.47 -2.37 12.63
C LEU A 237 -8.55 -3.49 12.13
N ALA A 238 -7.66 -3.99 13.00
CA ALA A 238 -6.75 -5.09 12.66
C ALA A 238 -7.52 -6.36 12.27
N ARG A 239 -8.58 -6.72 13.02
CA ARG A 239 -9.42 -7.89 12.70
C ARG A 239 -10.21 -7.69 11.41
N SER A 240 -10.73 -6.49 11.16
CA SER A 240 -11.43 -6.16 9.91
C SER A 240 -10.49 -6.33 8.71
N PHE A 241 -9.25 -5.84 8.81
CA PHE A 241 -8.28 -5.96 7.71
C PHE A 241 -7.92 -7.41 7.39
N LEU A 242 -7.56 -8.23 8.39
CA LEU A 242 -7.22 -9.64 8.11
C LEU A 242 -8.43 -10.44 7.61
N ARG A 243 -9.65 -10.16 8.09
CA ARG A 243 -10.85 -10.87 7.63
C ARG A 243 -11.18 -10.48 6.20
N TRP A 244 -11.01 -9.21 5.88
CA TRP A 244 -11.20 -8.70 4.54
C TRP A 244 -10.20 -9.30 3.54
N CYS A 245 -8.92 -9.37 3.93
CA CYS A 245 -7.82 -9.83 3.08
C CYS A 245 -7.68 -11.37 2.99
N SER A 246 -8.08 -12.11 4.02
CA SER A 246 -7.93 -13.58 4.05
C SER A 246 -9.04 -14.26 3.27
N ALA A 247 -8.69 -15.25 2.46
CA ALA A 247 -9.64 -16.13 1.78
C ALA A 247 -10.23 -17.19 2.72
N GLN A 248 -9.45 -17.64 3.71
CA GLN A 248 -9.81 -18.70 4.66
C GLN A 248 -9.50 -18.28 6.11
N PRO A 249 -10.30 -18.72 7.10
CA PRO A 249 -10.09 -18.38 8.52
C PRO A 249 -8.77 -18.89 9.11
N ASP A 250 -8.15 -19.87 8.47
CA ASP A 250 -6.96 -20.56 8.96
C ASP A 250 -5.65 -19.86 8.50
N GLN A 251 -5.79 -18.78 7.71
CA GLN A 251 -4.71 -17.88 7.31
C GLN A 251 -4.30 -16.89 8.41
N TYR A 252 -5.02 -16.83 9.52
CA TYR A 252 -4.68 -15.91 10.60
C TYR A 252 -4.82 -16.49 11.99
N ALA A 253 -4.10 -15.89 12.93
CA ALA A 253 -4.22 -16.14 14.35
C ALA A 253 -4.40 -14.82 15.09
N VAL A 254 -5.37 -14.77 16.00
CA VAL A 254 -5.52 -13.68 16.97
C VAL A 254 -5.22 -14.26 18.34
N VAL A 255 -4.21 -13.71 19.01
CA VAL A 255 -3.70 -14.23 20.29
C VAL A 255 -3.55 -13.08 21.26
N ALA A 256 -4.20 -13.20 22.42
CA ALA A 256 -3.97 -12.30 23.55
C ALA A 256 -2.67 -12.69 24.25
N VAL A 257 -1.77 -11.72 24.41
CA VAL A 257 -0.49 -11.94 25.10
C VAL A 257 -0.73 -12.02 26.60
N GLY A 258 -0.14 -13.01 27.25
CA GLY A 258 -0.22 -13.15 28.72
C GLY A 258 0.85 -12.33 29.42
N ALA A 259 0.60 -11.92 30.67
CA ALA A 259 1.54 -11.14 31.49
C ALA A 259 2.82 -11.91 31.90
N ASN A 260 2.81 -13.24 31.77
CA ASN A 260 3.92 -14.12 32.12
C ASN A 260 4.68 -14.67 30.90
N TRP A 261 4.49 -14.06 29.72
CA TRP A 261 5.18 -14.49 28.51
C TRP A 261 6.65 -14.09 28.55
N THR A 262 7.50 -15.06 28.88
CA THR A 262 8.92 -14.84 29.15
C THR A 262 9.86 -15.51 28.15
N SER A 263 9.35 -16.42 27.32
CA SER A 263 10.10 -17.17 26.30
C SER A 263 9.36 -17.19 24.96
N ASN A 264 10.07 -17.57 23.89
CA ASN A 264 9.51 -17.74 22.56
C ASN A 264 8.52 -18.91 22.46
N GLU A 265 8.50 -19.84 23.42
CA GLU A 265 7.61 -21.01 23.45
C GLU A 265 6.12 -20.62 23.43
N HIS A 266 5.77 -19.45 23.96
CA HIS A 266 4.39 -18.95 23.91
C HIS A 266 3.94 -18.61 22.48
N VAL A 267 4.89 -18.33 21.59
CA VAL A 267 4.66 -18.00 20.18
C VAL A 267 4.97 -19.19 19.28
N LEU A 268 6.08 -19.87 19.48
CA LEU A 268 6.57 -20.96 18.62
C LEU A 268 6.23 -22.36 19.13
N GLY A 269 5.73 -22.49 20.36
CA GLY A 269 5.54 -23.79 20.98
C GLY A 269 6.85 -24.43 21.45
N TYR A 270 6.79 -25.69 21.84
CA TYR A 270 7.95 -26.43 22.33
C TYR A 270 7.84 -27.93 22.02
N ALA A 271 8.99 -28.60 21.96
CA ALA A 271 9.05 -30.06 21.84
C ALA A 271 8.68 -30.72 23.19
N ASP A 272 7.79 -31.72 23.16
CA ASP A 272 7.38 -32.43 24.38
C ASP A 272 8.58 -33.24 24.93
N ALA A 273 8.89 -33.06 26.21
CA ALA A 273 10.01 -33.72 26.86
C ALA A 273 9.75 -35.21 27.14
N LEU A 274 8.49 -35.63 27.18
CA LEU A 274 8.08 -37.00 27.50
C LEU A 274 7.76 -37.84 26.26
N ASP A 275 7.42 -37.19 25.14
CA ASP A 275 7.10 -37.83 23.87
C ASP A 275 7.97 -37.23 22.75
N GLU A 276 8.98 -37.99 22.34
CA GLU A 276 9.93 -37.61 21.28
C GLU A 276 9.27 -37.37 19.92
N ASN A 277 8.03 -37.80 19.71
CA ASN A 277 7.29 -37.58 18.48
C ASN A 277 6.30 -36.41 18.56
N ARG A 278 6.18 -35.74 19.71
CA ARG A 278 5.15 -34.71 19.94
C ARG A 278 5.74 -33.31 20.08
N TYR A 279 5.16 -32.38 19.34
CA TYR A 279 5.44 -30.96 19.46
C TYR A 279 4.18 -30.21 19.88
N VAL A 280 4.24 -29.40 20.93
CA VAL A 280 3.13 -28.59 21.42
C VAL A 280 3.05 -27.32 20.58
N ARG A 281 2.19 -27.33 19.56
CA ARG A 281 2.04 -26.21 18.63
C ARG A 281 1.12 -25.12 19.19
N THR A 282 1.48 -23.86 18.94
CA THR A 282 0.63 -22.70 19.20
C THR A 282 -0.22 -22.35 17.97
N LYS A 283 -1.20 -21.45 18.15
CA LYS A 283 -1.95 -20.87 17.00
C LYS A 283 -1.03 -20.13 16.03
N VAL A 284 -0.04 -19.41 16.56
CA VAL A 284 0.92 -18.65 15.75
C VAL A 284 1.80 -19.60 14.94
N LEU A 285 2.33 -20.67 15.55
CA LEU A 285 3.13 -21.66 14.81
C LEU A 285 2.30 -22.32 13.69
N ASN A 286 1.04 -22.65 13.93
CA ASN A 286 0.19 -23.23 12.89
C ASN A 286 0.04 -22.30 11.66
N VAL A 287 -0.16 -21.00 11.90
CA VAL A 287 -0.21 -19.99 10.83
C VAL A 287 1.15 -19.87 10.14
N LEU A 288 2.24 -19.84 10.89
CA LEU A 288 3.61 -19.75 10.37
C LEU A 288 3.94 -20.93 9.44
N LEU A 289 3.62 -22.16 9.85
CA LEU A 289 3.84 -23.36 9.03
C LEU A 289 2.98 -23.36 7.76
N ARG A 290 1.74 -22.86 7.83
CA ARG A 290 0.89 -22.73 6.64
C ARG A 290 1.40 -21.66 5.69
N ALA A 291 1.86 -20.53 6.22
CA ALA A 291 2.46 -19.45 5.45
C ALA A 291 3.69 -19.93 4.68
N ALA A 292 4.55 -20.72 5.34
CA ALA A 292 5.71 -21.34 4.71
C ALA A 292 5.34 -22.29 3.56
N ASN A 293 4.22 -23.02 3.69
CA ASN A 293 3.75 -23.96 2.66
C ASN A 293 2.94 -23.29 1.52
N ASN A 294 2.46 -22.05 1.70
CA ASN A 294 1.61 -21.34 0.73
C ASN A 294 2.09 -19.89 0.56
N PRO A 295 3.29 -19.66 0.00
CA PRO A 295 3.96 -18.37 -0.01
C PRO A 295 3.22 -17.28 -0.81
N GLU A 296 2.29 -17.64 -1.70
CA GLU A 296 1.55 -16.70 -2.57
C GLU A 296 0.37 -16.02 -1.86
N GLN A 297 -0.08 -16.57 -0.74
CA GLN A 297 -1.24 -16.07 0.01
C GLN A 297 -0.78 -15.33 1.27
N PRO A 298 -1.44 -14.23 1.68
CA PRO A 298 -1.06 -13.54 2.89
C PRO A 298 -1.51 -14.31 4.14
N TYR A 299 -0.70 -14.25 5.18
CA TYR A 299 -1.01 -14.80 6.50
C TYR A 299 -0.82 -13.74 7.58
N PHE A 300 -1.65 -13.78 8.63
CA PHE A 300 -1.68 -12.71 9.63
C PHE A 300 -1.58 -13.24 11.06
N VAL A 301 -0.84 -12.53 11.90
CA VAL A 301 -0.84 -12.75 13.35
C VAL A 301 -1.18 -11.43 14.04
N ILE A 302 -2.26 -11.43 14.82
CA ILE A 302 -2.53 -10.35 15.78
C ILE A 302 -2.05 -10.78 17.15
N LEU A 303 -1.16 -9.97 17.74
CA LEU A 303 -0.79 -10.04 19.14
C LEU A 303 -1.54 -8.94 19.90
N ASP A 304 -2.65 -9.33 20.52
CA ASP A 304 -3.50 -8.43 21.29
C ASP A 304 -2.82 -8.14 22.64
N GLU A 305 -2.77 -6.87 23.04
CA GLU A 305 -2.09 -6.40 24.25
C GLU A 305 -0.61 -6.81 24.30
N MET A 306 0.07 -6.59 23.17
CA MET A 306 1.44 -7.02 22.92
C MET A 306 2.44 -6.55 24.01
N ASN A 307 2.19 -5.40 24.62
CA ASN A 307 2.99 -4.78 25.67
C ASN A 307 2.73 -5.30 27.10
N LEU A 308 1.81 -6.27 27.28
CA LEU A 308 1.55 -6.87 28.59
C LEU A 308 2.75 -7.68 29.12
N SER A 309 3.60 -8.15 28.20
CA SER A 309 4.90 -8.76 28.50
C SER A 309 6.03 -8.07 27.73
N HIS A 310 7.28 -8.31 28.14
CA HIS A 310 8.45 -7.82 27.42
C HIS A 310 8.52 -8.44 26.01
N VAL A 311 8.09 -7.70 24.99
CA VAL A 311 8.06 -8.15 23.59
C VAL A 311 9.39 -8.71 23.12
N GLU A 312 10.50 -8.10 23.52
CA GLU A 312 11.84 -8.54 23.13
C GLU A 312 12.19 -9.96 23.60
N ARG A 313 11.49 -10.51 24.60
CA ARG A 313 11.76 -11.85 25.12
C ARG A 313 10.99 -12.91 24.35
N TYR A 314 9.66 -12.79 24.32
CA TYR A 314 8.82 -13.80 23.68
C TYR A 314 8.77 -13.70 22.15
N PHE A 315 9.13 -12.53 21.61
CA PHE A 315 9.09 -12.25 20.17
C PHE A 315 10.49 -12.11 19.55
N ALA A 316 11.54 -12.55 20.27
CA ALA A 316 12.93 -12.39 19.88
C ALA A 316 13.25 -12.94 18.47
N ASP A 317 12.86 -14.19 18.19
CA ASP A 317 13.15 -14.86 16.91
C ASP A 317 12.49 -14.13 15.72
N PHE A 318 11.28 -13.59 15.92
CA PHE A 318 10.59 -12.81 14.89
C PHE A 318 11.28 -11.47 14.66
N LEU A 319 11.69 -10.76 15.73
CA LEU A 319 12.43 -9.51 15.59
C LEU A 319 13.76 -9.73 14.86
N SER A 320 14.43 -10.86 15.11
CA SER A 320 15.66 -11.25 14.41
C SER A 320 15.39 -11.60 12.94
N ALA A 321 14.39 -12.44 12.65
CA ALA A 321 14.06 -12.79 11.26
C ALA A 321 13.47 -11.62 10.44
N ILE A 322 12.88 -10.61 11.08
CA ILE A 322 12.51 -9.35 10.43
C ILE A 322 13.74 -8.49 10.11
N GLU A 323 14.78 -8.54 10.97
CA GLU A 323 16.06 -7.86 10.75
C GLU A 323 16.83 -8.47 9.57
N SER A 324 16.86 -9.79 9.56
CA SER A 324 17.66 -10.64 8.68
C SER A 324 16.73 -11.68 8.06
N PRO A 325 16.17 -11.43 6.86
CA PRO A 325 15.19 -12.34 6.25
C PRO A 325 15.67 -13.77 6.04
N ASN A 326 16.99 -13.99 5.98
CA ASN A 326 17.62 -15.30 5.81
C ASN A 326 18.02 -15.96 7.15
N GLU A 327 17.65 -15.37 8.28
CA GLU A 327 17.91 -15.94 9.59
C GLU A 327 16.90 -17.05 9.89
N PRO A 328 17.35 -18.28 10.20
CA PRO A 328 16.47 -19.38 10.48
C PRO A 328 15.76 -19.21 11.83
N ILE A 329 14.51 -19.64 11.90
CA ILE A 329 13.76 -19.75 13.15
C ILE A 329 13.90 -21.19 13.64
N HIS A 330 14.67 -21.39 14.70
CA HIS A 330 14.88 -22.70 15.30
C HIS A 330 13.66 -23.13 16.13
N LEU A 331 13.19 -24.36 15.94
CA LEU A 331 12.03 -24.93 16.63
C LEU A 331 12.42 -26.09 17.53
N HIS A 332 13.29 -27.01 17.06
CA HIS A 332 13.84 -28.11 17.87
C HIS A 332 15.15 -28.67 17.28
N GLY A 333 15.85 -29.49 18.07
CA GLY A 333 17.17 -30.04 17.71
C GLY A 333 17.17 -31.34 16.89
N ASP A 334 16.03 -32.02 16.75
CA ASP A 334 15.97 -33.31 16.04
C ASP A 334 16.21 -33.19 14.52
N THR A 335 16.69 -34.26 13.89
CA THR A 335 16.88 -34.33 12.43
C THR A 335 15.59 -34.59 11.66
N LEU A 336 14.62 -35.28 12.27
CA LEU A 336 13.33 -35.60 11.66
C LEU A 336 12.24 -34.69 12.22
N PRO A 337 11.17 -34.40 11.45
CA PRO A 337 10.07 -33.57 11.94
C PRO A 337 9.39 -34.16 13.18
N ARG A 338 9.25 -33.37 14.26
CA ARG A 338 8.54 -33.77 15.47
C ARG A 338 7.06 -33.39 15.37
N GLY A 339 6.16 -34.36 15.36
CA GLY A 339 4.73 -34.12 15.23
C GLY A 339 4.36 -33.31 13.99
N GLY A 340 5.13 -33.46 12.89
CA GLY A 340 4.99 -32.71 11.64
C GLY A 340 5.53 -31.26 11.66
N VAL A 341 6.28 -30.88 12.71
CA VAL A 341 7.00 -29.60 12.80
C VAL A 341 8.45 -29.84 12.38
N PRO A 342 9.04 -29.04 11.48
CA PRO A 342 10.45 -29.17 11.13
C PRO A 342 11.35 -28.67 12.26
N SER A 343 12.63 -29.04 12.25
CA SER A 343 13.61 -28.58 13.24
C SER A 343 13.85 -27.08 13.21
N GLN A 344 13.75 -26.49 12.02
CA GLN A 344 13.84 -25.06 11.81
C GLN A 344 13.02 -24.65 10.59
N LEU A 345 12.63 -23.38 10.56
CA LEU A 345 12.24 -22.70 9.33
C LEU A 345 13.45 -21.96 8.78
N PRO A 346 13.80 -22.12 7.49
CA PRO A 346 14.97 -21.46 6.89
C PRO A 346 14.93 -19.94 6.96
N SER A 347 13.71 -19.37 6.96
CA SER A 347 13.46 -17.94 7.02
C SER A 347 12.04 -17.69 7.55
N MET A 348 11.78 -16.47 8.00
CA MET A 348 10.41 -16.02 8.25
C MET A 348 9.66 -15.95 6.91
N PRO A 349 8.49 -16.61 6.78
CA PRO A 349 7.72 -16.57 5.54
C PRO A 349 7.47 -15.12 5.08
N PRO A 350 7.79 -14.78 3.82
CA PRO A 350 7.71 -13.40 3.32
C PRO A 350 6.27 -12.88 3.25
N ASN A 351 5.30 -13.77 3.25
CA ASN A 351 3.86 -13.53 3.25
C ASN A 351 3.23 -13.47 4.65
N LEU A 352 4.02 -13.53 5.74
CA LEU A 352 3.51 -13.37 7.10
C LEU A 352 3.56 -11.91 7.56
N PHE A 353 2.42 -11.41 8.02
CA PHE A 353 2.21 -10.08 8.57
C PHE A 353 1.86 -10.15 10.05
N VAL A 354 2.46 -9.27 10.85
CA VAL A 354 2.25 -9.23 12.29
C VAL A 354 1.71 -7.86 12.68
N ILE A 355 0.60 -7.85 13.41
CA ILE A 355 -0.01 -6.64 13.96
C ILE A 355 -0.08 -6.77 15.48
N GLY A 356 0.64 -5.91 16.21
CA GLY A 356 0.54 -5.79 17.66
C GLY A 356 -0.46 -4.72 18.06
N THR A 357 -1.31 -4.97 19.05
CA THR A 357 -2.15 -3.92 19.66
C THR A 357 -1.66 -3.57 21.06
N VAL A 358 -1.76 -2.29 21.43
CA VAL A 358 -1.11 -1.73 22.61
C VAL A 358 -2.06 -0.78 23.32
N ASN A 359 -2.31 -1.03 24.59
CA ASN A 359 -3.04 -0.14 25.48
C ASN A 359 -2.03 0.79 26.19
N VAL A 360 -2.27 2.09 26.14
CA VAL A 360 -1.35 3.14 26.65
C VAL A 360 -1.68 3.54 28.10
N ASP A 361 -2.90 3.24 28.54
CA ASP A 361 -3.49 3.57 29.84
C ASP A 361 -3.11 2.59 30.97
N GLU A 362 -2.50 1.45 30.65
CA GLU A 362 -2.16 0.41 31.61
C GLU A 362 -0.66 0.37 31.95
N THR A 363 -0.31 -0.01 33.18
CA THR A 363 1.07 -0.22 33.68
C THR A 363 1.76 -1.34 32.90
N THR A 364 2.26 -1.02 31.72
CA THR A 364 2.78 -1.96 30.73
C THR A 364 4.23 -1.63 30.40
N TYR A 365 4.93 -2.57 29.76
CA TYR A 365 6.33 -2.39 29.41
C TYR A 365 6.47 -1.45 28.22
N MET A 366 7.34 -0.44 28.33
CA MET A 366 7.71 0.38 27.18
C MET A 366 8.44 -0.48 26.14
N PHE A 367 8.19 -0.21 24.87
CA PHE A 367 8.97 -0.80 23.80
C PHE A 367 10.37 -0.21 23.76
N SER A 368 11.34 -1.07 23.48
CA SER A 368 12.67 -0.63 23.16
C SER A 368 12.73 -0.01 21.76
N PRO A 369 13.76 0.80 21.48
CA PRO A 369 14.06 1.26 20.12
C PRO A 369 14.17 0.11 19.11
N LYS A 370 14.68 -1.06 19.53
CA LYS A 370 14.80 -2.26 18.69
C LYS A 370 13.46 -2.77 18.15
N VAL A 371 12.38 -2.63 18.92
CA VAL A 371 11.03 -3.02 18.46
C VAL A 371 10.46 -1.94 17.56
N LEU A 372 10.58 -0.67 17.96
CA LEU A 372 10.03 0.48 17.26
C LEU A 372 10.68 0.70 15.88
N ASP A 373 11.98 0.46 15.74
CA ASP A 373 12.69 0.53 14.45
C ASP A 373 12.14 -0.50 13.45
N ARG A 374 11.61 -1.62 13.94
CA ARG A 374 11.08 -2.73 13.13
C ARG A 374 9.61 -2.62 12.81
N ALA A 375 8.90 -1.62 13.36
CA ALA A 375 7.48 -1.44 13.13
C ALA A 375 7.15 -0.05 12.56
N ASN A 376 5.97 0.07 11.95
CA ASN A 376 5.23 1.33 11.93
C ASN A 376 4.35 1.38 13.19
N VAL A 377 4.15 2.57 13.77
CA VAL A 377 3.31 2.73 14.96
C VAL A 377 2.15 3.67 14.66
N ILE A 378 0.95 3.10 14.51
CA ILE A 378 -0.27 3.89 14.28
C ILE A 378 -0.95 4.13 15.62
N GLU A 379 -1.03 5.41 15.99
CA GLU A 379 -1.70 5.85 17.19
C GLU A 379 -3.18 6.17 16.91
N PHE A 380 -4.04 5.58 17.74
CA PHE A 380 -5.49 5.78 17.74
C PHE A 380 -5.84 6.79 18.82
N ARG A 381 -6.45 7.88 18.40
CA ARG A 381 -7.00 8.90 19.27
C ARG A 381 -8.45 9.15 18.90
N THR A 382 -9.26 9.30 19.93
CA THR A 382 -10.63 9.77 19.80
C THR A 382 -10.62 11.27 20.01
N SER A 383 -10.93 12.04 18.97
CA SER A 383 -11.11 13.49 19.11
C SER A 383 -12.53 13.80 19.62
N PRO A 384 -12.78 14.97 20.23
CA PRO A 384 -14.12 15.39 20.61
C PRO A 384 -15.11 15.34 19.43
N GLU A 385 -14.66 15.73 18.23
CA GLU A 385 -15.47 15.72 17.01
C GLU A 385 -15.81 14.29 16.57
N ALA A 386 -14.85 13.37 16.67
CA ALA A 386 -15.09 11.95 16.40
C ALA A 386 -16.08 11.34 17.41
N MET A 387 -16.00 11.76 18.67
CA MET A 387 -16.95 11.33 19.70
C MET A 387 -18.35 11.90 19.45
N GLU A 388 -18.47 13.17 19.10
CA GLU A 388 -19.75 13.80 18.74
C GLU A 388 -20.38 13.11 17.53
N THR A 389 -19.57 12.83 16.50
CA THR A 389 -20.00 12.06 15.33
C THR A 389 -20.50 10.67 15.73
N PHE A 390 -19.77 9.96 16.60
CA PHE A 390 -20.17 8.65 17.10
C PHE A 390 -21.48 8.68 17.91
N LEU A 391 -21.72 9.74 18.68
CA LEU A 391 -22.94 9.89 19.50
C LEU A 391 -24.17 10.32 18.68
N THR A 392 -23.97 10.96 17.53
CA THR A 392 -25.05 11.52 16.70
C THR A 392 -25.43 10.61 15.53
N LEU A 393 -24.50 9.80 15.00
CA LEU A 393 -24.78 8.90 13.89
C LEU A 393 -25.55 7.66 14.36
N SER A 394 -26.65 7.35 13.65
CA SER A 394 -27.27 6.03 13.72
C SER A 394 -26.30 5.01 13.13
N LYS A 395 -25.90 4.00 13.91
CA LYS A 395 -25.00 2.94 13.43
C LYS A 395 -25.64 2.28 12.20
N PRO A 396 -25.02 2.39 11.00
CA PRO A 396 -25.54 1.71 9.83
C PRO A 396 -25.53 0.19 10.09
N PRO A 397 -26.41 -0.58 9.42
CA PRO A 397 -26.34 -2.03 9.49
C PRO A 397 -24.95 -2.49 9.03
N ALA A 398 -24.20 -3.11 9.94
CA ALA A 398 -22.83 -3.53 9.68
C ALA A 398 -22.83 -4.64 8.62
N THR A 399 -22.27 -4.35 7.44
CA THR A 399 -22.06 -5.38 6.42
C THR A 399 -20.77 -6.14 6.75
N PRO A 400 -20.77 -7.49 6.73
CA PRO A 400 -19.55 -8.27 6.89
C PRO A 400 -18.50 -7.85 5.85
N VAL A 401 -17.25 -7.72 6.30
CA VAL A 401 -16.10 -7.41 5.42
C VAL A 401 -15.35 -8.66 4.97
N ASP A 402 -15.68 -9.80 5.59
CA ASP A 402 -15.00 -11.08 5.40
C ASP A 402 -14.86 -11.44 3.92
N GLN A 403 -13.63 -11.78 3.53
CA GLN A 403 -13.21 -12.25 2.20
C GLN A 403 -13.42 -11.27 1.04
N LYS A 404 -14.01 -10.08 1.25
CA LYS A 404 -14.26 -9.12 0.16
C LYS A 404 -12.99 -8.65 -0.54
N GLY A 405 -11.89 -8.56 0.19
CA GLY A 405 -10.55 -8.23 -0.30
C GLY A 405 -9.66 -9.43 -0.61
N SER A 406 -10.16 -10.66 -0.51
CA SER A 406 -9.32 -11.87 -0.68
C SER A 406 -8.68 -11.97 -2.07
N GLY A 407 -9.30 -11.37 -3.10
CA GLY A 407 -8.72 -11.24 -4.44
C GLY A 407 -7.52 -10.29 -4.54
N PHE A 408 -7.21 -9.54 -3.48
CA PHE A 408 -6.04 -8.67 -3.36
C PHE A 408 -4.98 -9.21 -2.40
N GLY A 409 -5.15 -10.42 -1.85
CA GLY A 409 -4.24 -10.93 -0.84
C GLY A 409 -2.78 -11.05 -1.32
N ASN A 410 -2.59 -11.50 -2.56
CA ASN A 410 -1.31 -11.57 -3.26
C ASN A 410 -0.63 -10.19 -3.40
N VAL A 411 -1.40 -9.12 -3.62
CA VAL A 411 -0.89 -7.75 -3.78
C VAL A 411 -0.06 -7.33 -2.58
N LEU A 412 -0.52 -7.70 -1.39
CA LEU A 412 0.18 -7.42 -0.15
C LEU A 412 1.49 -8.21 -0.04
N VAL A 413 1.50 -9.47 -0.47
CA VAL A 413 2.71 -10.31 -0.49
C VAL A 413 3.73 -9.76 -1.49
N GLU A 414 3.28 -9.43 -2.71
CA GLU A 414 4.11 -8.89 -3.78
C GLU A 414 4.73 -7.54 -3.43
N ALA A 415 3.99 -6.70 -2.68
CA ALA A 415 4.53 -5.45 -2.18
C ALA A 415 5.88 -5.66 -1.48
N HIS A 416 6.05 -6.76 -0.73
CA HIS A 416 7.29 -7.12 -0.03
C HIS A 416 8.33 -7.83 -0.89
N GLN A 417 7.98 -8.25 -2.09
CA GLN A 417 8.92 -8.83 -3.06
C GLN A 417 9.51 -7.75 -3.99
N LYS A 418 8.83 -6.61 -4.14
CA LYS A 418 9.33 -5.48 -4.93
C LYS A 418 10.56 -4.85 -4.29
N ASN A 419 11.62 -4.69 -5.08
CA ASN A 419 12.75 -3.85 -4.75
C ASN A 419 12.44 -2.41 -5.16
N ILE A 420 12.07 -1.57 -4.19
CA ILE A 420 11.73 -0.17 -4.42
C ILE A 420 12.88 0.67 -3.89
N SER A 421 13.33 1.58 -4.72
CA SER A 421 14.42 2.50 -4.44
C SER A 421 13.98 3.94 -4.73
N PRO A 422 14.76 4.95 -4.31
CA PRO A 422 14.41 6.34 -4.59
C PRO A 422 14.21 6.64 -6.08
N VAL A 423 14.90 5.91 -6.98
CA VAL A 423 14.75 6.14 -8.42
C VAL A 423 13.39 5.71 -8.97
N ASP A 424 12.65 4.88 -8.25
CA ASP A 424 11.33 4.42 -8.69
C ASP A 424 10.22 5.45 -8.38
N LEU A 425 10.52 6.47 -7.57
CA LEU A 425 9.61 7.57 -7.30
C LEU A 425 9.39 8.42 -8.57
N PRO A 426 8.19 9.01 -8.76
CA PRO A 426 7.93 9.90 -9.89
C PRO A 426 8.97 11.02 -9.96
N GLY A 427 9.44 11.34 -11.17
CA GLY A 427 10.56 12.28 -11.35
C GLY A 427 10.36 13.66 -10.70
N ALA A 428 9.11 14.15 -10.66
CA ALA A 428 8.75 15.41 -10.02
C ALA A 428 8.98 15.43 -8.49
N VAL A 429 8.92 14.28 -7.84
CA VAL A 429 8.97 14.15 -6.36
C VAL A 429 10.14 13.34 -5.85
N ARG A 430 10.93 12.74 -6.74
CA ARG A 430 12.12 11.95 -6.40
C ARG A 430 13.11 12.73 -5.53
N ASN A 431 13.57 13.88 -6.01
CA ASN A 431 14.53 14.71 -5.27
C ASN A 431 13.89 15.41 -4.06
N PRO A 432 12.65 15.94 -4.15
CA PRO A 432 11.91 16.39 -2.97
C PRO A 432 11.87 15.36 -1.84
N ALA A 433 11.43 14.13 -2.11
CA ALA A 433 11.35 13.08 -1.11
C ALA A 433 12.71 12.75 -0.47
N ALA A 434 13.77 12.67 -1.27
CA ALA A 434 15.12 12.46 -0.76
C ALA A 434 15.61 13.64 0.11
N GLY A 435 15.30 14.88 -0.30
CA GLY A 435 15.59 16.10 0.45
C GLY A 435 14.90 16.12 1.83
N GLU A 436 13.63 15.71 1.89
CA GLU A 436 12.87 15.63 3.15
C GLU A 436 13.45 14.59 4.11
N ILE A 437 13.77 13.39 3.61
CA ILE A 437 14.38 12.33 4.41
C ILE A 437 15.74 12.80 4.96
N LEU A 438 16.56 13.47 4.13
CA LEU A 438 17.86 14.00 4.55
C LEU A 438 17.73 15.12 5.58
N LEU A 439 16.75 16.02 5.40
CA LEU A 439 16.47 17.08 6.37
C LEU A 439 16.07 16.49 7.73
N LEU A 440 15.12 15.54 7.76
CA LEU A 440 14.74 14.83 8.98
C LEU A 440 15.93 14.11 9.64
N PHE A 441 16.74 13.42 8.84
CA PHE A 441 17.96 12.76 9.34
C PHE A 441 18.90 13.74 10.05
N ASN A 442 19.17 14.89 9.43
CA ASN A 442 20.04 15.92 10.01
C ASN A 442 19.46 16.50 11.30
N LEU A 443 18.15 16.76 11.37
CA LEU A 443 17.49 17.25 12.57
C LEU A 443 17.62 16.28 13.76
N LEU A 444 17.51 14.98 13.49
CA LEU A 444 17.62 13.92 14.50
C LEU A 444 19.07 13.67 14.94
N THR A 445 20.03 13.84 14.02
CA THR A 445 21.47 13.62 14.29
C THR A 445 22.00 14.58 15.37
N GLU A 446 21.49 15.81 15.45
CA GLU A 446 21.90 16.76 16.48
C GLU A 446 21.68 16.28 17.92
N GLU A 447 20.74 15.34 18.15
CA GLU A 447 20.42 14.80 19.48
C GLU A 447 20.71 13.29 19.62
N GLU A 448 21.52 12.72 18.71
CA GLU A 448 21.87 11.29 18.66
C GLU A 448 20.64 10.38 18.58
N LEU A 449 19.66 10.77 17.75
CA LEU A 449 18.39 10.06 17.51
C LEU A 449 18.18 9.71 16.03
N GLU A 450 19.25 9.74 15.23
CA GLU A 450 19.22 9.45 13.81
C GLU A 450 18.65 8.05 13.51
N PHE A 451 18.16 7.86 12.28
CA PHE A 451 17.70 6.57 11.78
C PHE A 451 18.67 6.00 10.74
N GLY A 452 18.79 4.67 10.72
CA GLY A 452 19.60 3.99 9.71
C GLY A 452 18.90 3.85 8.35
N PHE A 453 19.64 3.35 7.36
CA PHE A 453 19.17 3.15 5.98
C PHE A 453 17.84 2.42 5.87
N ARG A 454 17.59 1.40 6.72
CA ARG A 454 16.31 0.67 6.71
C ARG A 454 15.10 1.60 6.88
N SER A 455 15.18 2.56 7.79
CA SER A 455 14.06 3.48 8.01
C SER A 455 13.88 4.43 6.82
N ALA A 456 14.98 4.84 6.17
CA ALA A 456 14.92 5.62 4.94
C ALA A 456 14.29 4.81 3.80
N ASP A 457 14.71 3.57 3.59
CA ASP A 457 14.14 2.65 2.59
C ASP A 457 12.65 2.43 2.84
N GLU A 458 12.25 2.28 4.11
CA GLU A 458 10.84 2.15 4.50
C GLU A 458 10.02 3.40 4.17
N MET A 459 10.55 4.61 4.40
CA MET A 459 9.89 5.86 4.01
C MET A 459 9.73 5.96 2.50
N VAL A 460 10.78 5.64 1.74
CA VAL A 460 10.74 5.63 0.27
C VAL A 460 9.70 4.63 -0.24
N ARG A 461 9.67 3.41 0.32
CA ARG A 461 8.63 2.42 0.02
C ARG A 461 7.25 2.96 0.32
N TYR A 462 7.05 3.56 1.49
CA TYR A 462 5.77 4.14 1.88
C TYR A 462 5.32 5.24 0.92
N PHE A 463 6.22 6.14 0.51
CA PHE A 463 5.94 7.19 -0.48
C PHE A 463 5.55 6.59 -1.82
N TRP A 464 6.30 5.59 -2.30
CA TRP A 464 6.00 4.90 -3.54
C TRP A 464 4.61 4.27 -3.53
N PHE A 465 4.27 3.53 -2.46
CA PHE A 465 2.93 2.94 -2.32
C PHE A 465 1.83 4.00 -2.15
N ALA A 466 2.12 5.14 -1.54
CA ALA A 466 1.17 6.26 -1.47
C ALA A 466 0.86 6.79 -2.89
N PHE A 467 1.87 6.92 -3.75
CA PHE A 467 1.68 7.28 -5.16
C PHE A 467 0.92 6.21 -5.93
N GLU A 468 1.27 4.93 -5.77
CA GLU A 468 0.59 3.86 -6.50
C GLU A 468 -0.85 3.62 -6.03
N ALA A 469 -1.16 3.90 -4.75
CA ALA A 469 -2.49 3.79 -4.19
C ALA A 469 -3.42 4.98 -4.52
N THR A 470 -2.86 6.10 -4.99
CA THR A 470 -3.62 7.34 -5.30
C THR A 470 -3.64 7.66 -6.80
N GLN A 471 -2.56 7.35 -7.51
CA GLN A 471 -2.33 7.64 -8.93
C GLN A 471 -2.53 9.13 -9.28
N PRO A 472 -1.78 10.06 -8.67
CA PRO A 472 -1.98 11.49 -8.91
C PRO A 472 -1.62 11.86 -10.36
N ALA A 473 -2.47 12.65 -10.99
CA ALA A 473 -2.38 13.03 -12.39
C ALA A 473 -1.46 14.23 -12.60
N THR A 474 -1.40 15.16 -11.64
CA THR A 474 -0.65 16.42 -11.73
C THR A 474 0.51 16.48 -10.74
N ASP A 475 1.49 17.36 -10.98
CA ASP A 475 2.60 17.58 -10.04
C ASP A 475 2.12 18.19 -8.72
N ALA A 476 1.07 19.03 -8.75
CA ALA A 476 0.45 19.55 -7.53
C ALA A 476 -0.15 18.43 -6.67
N GLU A 477 -0.93 17.53 -7.28
CA GLU A 477 -1.47 16.36 -6.56
C GLU A 477 -0.35 15.44 -6.05
N ARG A 478 0.76 15.30 -6.80
CA ARG A 478 1.92 14.53 -6.34
C ARG A 478 2.56 15.17 -5.11
N HIS A 479 2.64 16.50 -5.05
CA HIS A 479 3.08 17.20 -3.86
C HIS A 479 2.12 16.94 -2.69
N ASP A 480 0.80 17.05 -2.88
CA ASP A 480 -0.17 16.78 -1.82
C ASP A 480 -0.06 15.34 -1.26
N VAL A 481 0.15 14.36 -2.14
CA VAL A 481 0.40 12.96 -1.75
C VAL A 481 1.70 12.83 -0.98
N LEU A 482 2.79 13.49 -1.42
CA LEU A 482 4.06 13.48 -0.71
C LEU A 482 3.92 14.11 0.69
N ALA A 483 3.26 15.26 0.81
CA ALA A 483 3.04 15.94 2.09
C ALA A 483 2.26 15.06 3.08
N THR A 484 1.19 14.43 2.61
CA THR A 484 0.39 13.50 3.42
C THR A 484 1.22 12.30 3.85
N ALA A 485 1.98 11.70 2.93
CA ALA A 485 2.81 10.54 3.21
C ALA A 485 3.98 10.89 4.15
N LEU A 486 4.54 12.09 4.03
CA LEU A 486 5.57 12.63 4.92
C LEU A 486 5.02 12.86 6.33
N ASP A 487 3.84 13.46 6.46
CA ASP A 487 3.16 13.63 7.75
C ASP A 487 2.92 12.28 8.42
N HIS A 488 2.49 11.28 7.64
CA HIS A 488 2.42 9.91 8.14
C HIS A 488 3.80 9.45 8.64
N GLN A 489 4.85 9.46 7.81
CA GLN A 489 6.15 8.94 8.22
C GLN A 489 6.75 9.66 9.44
N VAL A 490 6.59 10.97 9.56
CA VAL A 490 6.99 11.69 10.78
C VAL A 490 6.19 11.17 11.98
N LEU A 491 4.88 11.06 11.87
CA LEU A 491 3.98 10.64 12.95
C LEU A 491 4.19 9.18 13.44
N GLN A 492 4.29 8.23 12.51
CA GLN A 492 4.27 6.77 12.79
C GLN A 492 5.66 6.11 12.72
N LYS A 493 6.68 6.80 12.21
CA LYS A 493 8.06 6.28 12.15
C LYS A 493 9.07 7.10 12.96
N ILE A 494 9.04 8.43 12.85
CA ILE A 494 10.01 9.29 13.54
C ILE A 494 9.62 9.52 15.00
N LEU A 495 8.45 10.11 15.24
CA LEU A 495 8.01 10.52 16.58
C LEU A 495 7.96 9.37 17.60
N PRO A 496 7.64 8.10 17.23
CA PRO A 496 7.65 7.02 18.20
C PRO A 496 9.03 6.72 18.80
N ARG A 497 10.11 7.10 18.12
CA ARG A 497 11.48 6.88 18.58
C ARG A 497 11.92 7.96 19.58
N ILE A 498 11.20 9.08 19.66
CA ILE A 498 11.55 10.21 20.51
C ILE A 498 11.00 9.98 21.91
N HIS A 499 11.90 9.72 22.85
CA HIS A 499 11.57 9.59 24.27
C HIS A 499 12.73 10.08 25.15
N GLY A 500 12.41 10.57 26.35
CA GLY A 500 13.43 10.98 27.29
C GLY A 500 13.05 12.19 28.14
N ALA A 501 14.04 12.64 28.92
CA ALA A 501 13.91 13.80 29.78
C ALA A 501 13.91 15.12 28.99
N ARG A 502 13.25 16.13 29.54
CA ARG A 502 13.06 17.46 28.94
C ARG A 502 14.31 18.06 28.31
N LYS A 503 15.41 18.09 29.05
CA LYS A 503 16.67 18.70 28.62
C LYS A 503 17.19 18.15 27.28
N ARG A 504 16.96 16.87 27.01
CA ARG A 504 17.40 16.19 25.79
C ARG A 504 16.38 16.34 24.64
N VAL A 505 15.10 16.25 24.95
CA VAL A 505 14.06 16.07 23.92
C VAL A 505 13.39 17.38 23.50
N GLU A 506 13.30 18.37 24.39
CA GLU A 506 12.63 19.65 24.10
C GLU A 506 13.23 20.39 22.90
N PRO A 507 14.57 20.53 22.76
CA PRO A 507 15.16 21.23 21.62
C PRO A 507 14.78 20.60 20.28
N LEU A 508 14.80 19.27 20.20
CA LEU A 508 14.39 18.54 18.99
C LEU A 508 12.90 18.70 18.70
N LEU A 509 12.03 18.60 19.70
CA LEU A 509 10.60 18.77 19.50
C LEU A 509 10.25 20.18 19.02
N LEU A 510 10.94 21.22 19.49
CA LEU A 510 10.72 22.59 18.99
C LEU A 510 11.13 22.75 17.52
N LYS A 511 12.23 22.12 17.11
CA LYS A 511 12.62 22.10 15.69
C LYS A 511 11.65 21.32 14.82
N LEU A 512 11.24 20.13 15.27
CA LEU A 512 10.27 19.31 14.55
C LEU A 512 8.91 20.00 14.49
N ARG A 513 8.54 20.77 15.51
CA ARG A 513 7.34 21.61 15.49
C ARG A 513 7.42 22.64 14.36
N SER A 514 8.53 23.38 14.27
CA SER A 514 8.76 24.35 13.19
C SER A 514 8.76 23.65 11.81
N TYR A 515 9.48 22.54 11.67
CA TYR A 515 9.45 21.71 10.46
C TYR A 515 8.02 21.28 10.06
N CYS A 516 7.18 20.87 11.02
CA CYS A 516 5.79 20.50 10.71
C CYS A 516 4.87 21.70 10.45
N GLN A 517 5.28 22.91 10.84
CA GLN A 517 4.47 24.13 10.76
C GLN A 517 4.70 24.87 9.44
N GLU A 518 5.97 25.06 9.05
CA GLU A 518 6.38 25.82 7.88
C GLU A 518 5.99 25.10 6.58
N ALA A 519 5.59 25.86 5.54
CA ALA A 519 5.24 25.28 4.25
C ALA A 519 6.50 24.81 3.52
N HIS A 520 6.47 23.59 2.95
CA HIS A 520 7.56 23.11 2.11
C HIS A 520 7.18 23.29 0.64
N GLU A 521 7.99 24.07 -0.08
CA GLU A 521 7.84 24.24 -1.52
C GLU A 521 8.80 23.29 -2.24
N TRP A 522 8.27 22.51 -3.18
CA TRP A 522 9.07 21.54 -3.93
C TRP A 522 9.19 21.90 -5.40
N GLU A 523 10.33 21.51 -5.97
CA GLU A 523 10.61 21.52 -7.39
C GLU A 523 11.36 20.24 -7.78
N VAL A 524 11.53 19.99 -9.08
CA VAL A 524 12.20 18.77 -9.56
C VAL A 524 13.61 18.61 -8.99
N ALA A 525 14.31 19.70 -8.65
CA ALA A 525 15.64 19.67 -8.05
C ALA A 525 15.65 19.31 -6.55
N GLY A 526 14.53 19.46 -5.82
CA GLY A 526 14.46 19.21 -4.37
C GLY A 526 13.51 20.17 -3.65
N ILE A 527 13.86 20.50 -2.39
CA ILE A 527 13.15 21.49 -1.59
C ILE A 527 13.57 22.89 -2.04
N LYS A 528 12.64 23.62 -2.67
CA LYS A 528 12.87 24.95 -3.27
C LYS A 528 13.20 26.00 -2.21
N ASN A 529 12.49 26.00 -1.09
CA ASN A 529 12.65 26.97 0.00
C ASN A 529 13.52 26.44 1.16
N LEU A 530 14.49 25.56 0.87
CA LEU A 530 15.30 24.87 1.89
C LEU A 530 16.07 25.84 2.81
N THR A 531 16.59 26.95 2.28
CA THR A 531 17.33 27.94 3.07
C THR A 531 16.44 28.61 4.11
N ASP A 532 15.25 29.05 3.70
CA ASP A 532 14.29 29.73 4.57
C ASP A 532 13.73 28.75 5.63
N LEU A 533 13.45 27.51 5.22
CA LEU A 533 13.02 26.44 6.11
C LEU A 533 14.08 26.14 7.19
N ASN A 534 15.36 26.02 6.80
CA ASN A 534 16.45 25.82 7.76
C ASN A 534 16.61 26.99 8.72
N ALA A 535 16.42 28.23 8.25
CA ALA A 535 16.48 29.41 9.10
C ALA A 535 15.35 29.40 10.15
N ALA A 536 14.10 29.15 9.73
CA ALA A 536 12.96 29.03 10.64
C ALA A 536 13.15 27.92 11.69
N ILE A 537 13.66 26.76 11.27
CA ILE A 537 13.96 25.65 12.19
C ILE A 537 15.08 26.02 13.16
N ALA A 538 16.13 26.71 12.72
CA ALA A 538 17.23 27.13 13.59
C ALA A 538 16.76 28.13 14.66
N ASP A 539 15.88 29.07 14.30
CA ASP A 539 15.33 30.10 15.19
C ASP A 539 14.37 29.53 16.24
N SER A 540 13.83 28.32 16.03
CA SER A 540 12.93 27.64 16.97
C SER A 540 13.55 27.34 18.35
N LYS A 541 14.90 27.31 18.47
CA LYS A 541 15.61 27.09 19.74
C LYS A 541 15.36 28.21 20.77
N GLY A 542 14.97 29.41 20.34
CA GLY A 542 14.79 30.59 21.19
C GLY A 542 13.36 30.82 21.71
N VAL A 543 12.35 30.15 21.15
CA VAL A 543 10.93 30.39 21.47
C VAL A 543 10.48 29.49 22.64
N ALA A 544 11.20 29.56 23.75
CA ALA A 544 10.61 29.22 25.03
C ALA A 544 9.88 30.48 25.52
N GLN A 545 8.54 30.46 25.46
CA GLN A 545 7.60 31.51 25.89
C GLN A 545 7.09 32.42 24.76
N THR A 546 6.05 31.92 24.09
CA THR A 546 4.86 32.74 23.93
C THR A 546 3.68 31.87 24.34
N THR A 547 2.87 32.41 25.26
CA THR A 547 1.49 31.96 25.48
C THR A 547 0.86 31.65 24.14
N VAL A 548 0.14 30.52 24.06
CA VAL A 548 -0.70 30.14 22.93
C VAL A 548 -1.49 31.38 22.51
N ALA A 549 -1.01 32.09 21.48
CA ALA A 549 -1.74 33.17 20.89
C ALA A 549 -2.84 32.49 20.09
N GLU A 550 -4.10 32.82 20.40
CA GLU A 550 -5.31 32.30 19.78
C GLU A 550 -5.48 32.72 18.30
N ASP A 551 -4.41 33.11 17.60
CA ASP A 551 -4.41 33.43 16.18
C ASP A 551 -3.36 32.59 15.45
N VAL A 552 -3.70 31.32 15.19
CA VAL A 552 -3.10 30.57 14.08
C VAL A 552 -4.24 30.11 13.19
N THR A 553 -4.63 30.97 12.25
CA THR A 553 -5.66 30.70 11.24
C THR A 553 -5.17 29.78 10.11
N ALA A 554 -3.86 29.50 10.03
CA ALA A 554 -3.27 28.62 9.01
C ALA A 554 -3.10 27.19 9.54
N THR A 555 -3.61 26.20 8.79
CA THR A 555 -3.38 24.78 9.09
C THR A 555 -1.89 24.46 8.92
N PRO A 556 -1.21 23.79 9.88
CA PRO A 556 0.19 23.40 9.75
C PRO A 556 0.43 22.54 8.50
N PHE A 557 1.63 22.60 7.93
CA PHE A 557 2.01 21.82 6.75
C PHE A 557 1.90 20.30 6.96
N LEU A 558 2.36 19.80 8.12
CA LEU A 558 2.21 18.40 8.56
C LEU A 558 1.30 18.33 9.79
N PRO A 559 -0.04 18.38 9.60
CA PRO A 559 -0.98 18.67 10.66
C PRO A 559 -1.10 17.57 11.74
N LEU A 560 -0.90 16.30 11.40
CA LEU A 560 -0.99 15.21 12.37
C LEU A 560 0.24 15.17 13.27
N SER A 561 1.43 15.27 12.66
CA SER A 561 2.71 15.31 13.35
C SER A 561 2.84 16.56 14.21
N HIS A 562 2.47 17.74 13.69
CA HIS A 562 2.45 18.98 14.46
C HIS A 562 1.59 18.84 15.72
N ARG A 563 0.35 18.34 15.57
CA ARG A 563 -0.55 18.10 16.71
C ARG A 563 0.03 17.12 17.73
N LYS A 564 0.76 16.10 17.31
CA LYS A 564 1.44 15.18 18.23
C LYS A 564 2.57 15.87 18.97
N ILE A 565 3.42 16.60 18.26
CA ILE A 565 4.55 17.33 18.86
C ILE A 565 4.07 18.34 19.92
N GLU A 566 2.97 19.05 19.69
CA GLU A 566 2.37 19.94 20.69
C GLU A 566 1.97 19.23 21.98
N ARG A 567 1.40 18.02 21.86
CA ARG A 567 1.07 17.18 23.02
C ARG A 567 2.32 16.69 23.72
N MET A 568 3.32 16.21 22.98
CA MET A 568 4.61 15.81 23.51
C MET A 568 5.26 16.94 24.32
N LEU A 569 5.29 18.17 23.76
CA LEU A 569 5.81 19.36 24.44
C LEU A 569 5.00 19.73 25.69
N THR A 570 3.67 19.64 25.63
CA THR A 570 2.79 19.88 26.78
C THR A 570 3.04 18.87 27.91
N LYS A 571 3.19 17.59 27.58
CA LYS A 571 3.52 16.53 28.55
C LYS A 571 4.93 16.71 29.14
N LEU A 572 5.88 17.11 28.32
CA LEU A 572 7.26 17.37 28.73
C LEU A 572 7.34 18.55 29.71
N LYS A 573 6.52 19.59 29.52
CA LYS A 573 6.39 20.71 30.45
C LYS A 573 5.76 20.31 31.78
N SER A 574 4.75 19.44 31.76
CA SER A 574 4.02 19.05 32.98
C SER A 574 4.71 17.96 33.80
N THR A 575 5.40 17.02 33.15
CA THR A 575 5.98 15.83 33.80
C THR A 575 7.50 15.74 33.73
N GLY A 576 8.17 16.58 32.93
CA GLY A 576 9.62 16.57 32.75
C GLY A 576 10.14 15.41 31.88
N PHE A 577 9.23 14.54 31.39
CA PHE A 577 9.54 13.38 30.58
C PHE A 577 8.48 13.19 29.48
N VAL A 578 8.85 12.62 28.35
CA VAL A 578 7.90 12.24 27.29
C VAL A 578 8.31 10.91 26.67
N SER A 579 7.31 10.14 26.23
CA SER A 579 7.48 8.92 25.46
C SER A 579 6.46 8.88 24.32
N PHE A 580 6.60 7.94 23.38
CA PHE A 580 5.63 7.76 22.30
C PHE A 580 4.23 7.42 22.78
N ALA A 581 4.14 6.73 23.91
CA ALA A 581 2.91 6.37 24.59
C ALA A 581 2.53 7.57 25.47
N GLU A 582 1.88 8.56 24.86
CA GLU A 582 1.32 9.70 25.59
C GLU A 582 0.11 9.19 26.40
N GLY A 583 0.37 8.76 27.64
CA GLY A 583 -0.65 8.50 28.65
C GLY A 583 -1.23 9.78 29.23
#